data_AF-A0AAD5KDW0-F1
#
_entry.id   AF-A0AAD5KDW0-F1
#
_cell.length_a   1.000
_cell.length_b   1.000
_cell.length_c   1.000
_cell.angle_alpha   90.00
_cell.angle_beta   90.00
_cell.angle_gamma   90.00
#
_symmetry.space_group_name_H-M   'P 1'
#
loop_
_entity.id
_entity.type
_entity.pdbx_description
1 polymer ?
#
loop_
_entity_poly.entity_id
_entity_poly.type
_entity_poly.pdbx_seq_one_letter_code
_entity_poly.pdbx_strand_id
1 'polypeptide(L)'
;MGAFASATNDIASDGLYLIALKPKEQSFFVGMRNTFYRVGMVTGSGLFVMLAGFLEKKFGDPANAWSWTMVSVAFLMLTLTGINYLKTPNVLEKREPKTAQPSFKDVFGSFFSKKNILLSLSFVLLYRLGESQLVKMASPFFLDERADGGLGLSTTEVGFIYGTLGVIALLMGGIVGGILISRDGLGKWMMPMVFAINAPNIGYVFLSWLQPENVYFAASVVFIEQLGYGFGFAAFMVFLIFLADGIYKTAHYALATGFMAMGMMVPGIISGYMQEWLGYPGFFVWVVIATIPGFFIAYTVKYPLDFGKK
;
A
#
# COMPACT_ATOMS: atom_id res chain seq x y z
N MET A 1 16.54 4.13 9.13
CA MET A 1 17.24 5.13 8.29
C MET A 1 16.64 5.23 6.88
N GLY A 2 16.51 4.13 6.13
CA GLY A 2 15.95 4.16 4.75
C GLY A 2 14.56 4.81 4.62
N ALA A 3 13.63 4.50 5.52
CA ALA A 3 12.29 5.10 5.51
C ALA A 3 12.29 6.63 5.71
N PHE A 4 13.17 7.14 6.60
CA PHE A 4 13.30 8.59 6.84
C PHE A 4 13.92 9.30 5.64
N ALA A 5 14.95 8.69 5.02
CA ALA A 5 15.55 9.21 3.79
C ALA A 5 14.54 9.21 2.63
N SER A 6 13.72 8.15 2.49
CA SER A 6 12.66 8.06 1.48
C SER A 6 11.60 9.14 1.69
N ALA A 7 11.10 9.33 2.91
CA ALA A 7 10.10 10.36 3.19
C ALA A 7 10.63 11.78 2.94
N THR A 8 11.90 12.02 3.29
CA THR A 8 12.57 13.31 3.01
C THR A 8 12.72 13.53 1.51
N ASN A 9 13.12 12.50 0.77
CA ASN A 9 13.27 12.55 -0.68
C ASN A 9 11.94 12.80 -1.40
N ASP A 10 10.86 12.16 -0.95
CA ASP A 10 9.51 12.36 -1.51
C ASP A 10 9.04 13.80 -1.31
N ILE A 11 9.17 14.35 -0.09
CA ILE A 11 8.77 15.74 0.20
C ILE A 11 9.64 16.74 -0.60
N ALA A 12 10.95 16.52 -0.67
CA ALA A 12 11.85 17.40 -1.41
C ALA A 12 11.56 17.37 -2.93
N SER A 13 11.32 16.18 -3.49
CA SER A 13 10.98 16.01 -4.91
C SER A 13 9.64 16.64 -5.25
N ASP A 14 8.63 16.45 -4.39
CA ASP A 14 7.29 17.03 -4.56
C ASP A 14 7.31 18.56 -4.41
N GLY A 15 8.12 19.09 -3.50
CA GLY A 15 8.35 20.52 -3.36
C GLY A 15 9.02 21.12 -4.59
N LEU A 16 10.13 20.54 -5.05
CA LEU A 16 10.84 20.98 -6.25
C LEU A 16 9.91 20.97 -7.47
N TYR A 17 9.12 19.91 -7.62
CA TYR A 17 8.13 19.77 -8.68
C TYR A 17 7.13 20.94 -8.75
N LEU A 18 6.59 21.35 -7.60
CA LEU A 18 5.64 22.45 -7.52
C LEU A 18 6.27 23.82 -7.84
N ILE A 19 7.55 24.00 -7.51
CA ILE A 19 8.28 25.26 -7.72
C ILE A 19 8.84 25.35 -9.15
N ALA A 20 9.25 24.23 -9.73
CA ALA A 20 9.93 24.17 -11.03
C ALA A 20 8.97 24.27 -12.23
N LEU A 21 7.72 23.86 -12.09
CA LEU A 21 6.77 23.72 -13.20
C LEU A 21 5.61 24.72 -13.14
N LYS A 22 5.19 25.22 -14.31
CA LYS A 22 4.02 26.10 -14.41
C LYS A 22 2.73 25.28 -14.19
N PRO A 23 1.64 25.89 -13.67
CA PRO A 23 0.38 25.16 -13.37
C PRO A 23 -0.19 24.35 -14.55
N LYS A 24 -0.03 24.82 -15.79
CA LYS A 24 -0.49 24.09 -16.99
C LYS A 24 0.31 22.81 -17.25
N GLU A 25 1.59 22.79 -16.90
CA GLU A 25 2.50 21.65 -17.12
C GLU A 25 2.36 20.59 -16.02
N GLN A 26 1.94 21.01 -14.83
CA GLN A 26 1.82 20.11 -13.67
C GLN A 26 0.88 18.92 -13.96
N SER A 27 -0.25 19.12 -14.63
CA SER A 27 -1.15 17.99 -14.92
C SER A 27 -0.48 16.84 -15.70
N PHE A 28 0.38 17.15 -16.66
CA PHE A 28 1.10 16.17 -17.48
C PHE A 28 2.21 15.45 -16.68
N PHE A 29 3.03 16.21 -15.96
CA PHE A 29 4.15 15.64 -15.22
C PHE A 29 3.71 14.86 -13.96
N VAL A 30 2.55 15.16 -13.34
CA VAL A 30 1.95 14.28 -12.32
C VAL A 30 1.71 12.87 -12.90
N GLY A 31 1.19 12.79 -14.13
CA GLY A 31 0.97 11.52 -14.82
C GLY A 31 2.26 10.75 -15.06
N MET A 32 3.32 11.42 -15.52
CA MET A 32 4.63 10.81 -15.68
C MET A 32 5.21 10.32 -14.34
N ARG A 33 5.16 11.13 -13.28
CA ARG A 33 5.63 10.77 -11.94
C ARG A 33 4.97 9.48 -11.43
N ASN A 34 3.64 9.40 -11.53
CA ASN A 34 2.89 8.22 -11.13
C ASN A 34 3.28 6.99 -11.97
N THR A 35 3.59 7.18 -13.26
CA THR A 35 4.07 6.10 -14.13
C THR A 35 5.43 5.58 -13.69
N PHE A 36 6.40 6.47 -13.44
CA PHE A 36 7.72 6.08 -12.94
C PHE A 36 7.67 5.44 -11.55
N TYR A 37 6.77 5.90 -10.68
CA TYR A 37 6.52 5.25 -9.39
C TYR A 37 6.06 3.79 -9.57
N ARG A 38 5.16 3.52 -10.51
CA ARG A 38 4.73 2.15 -10.86
C ARG A 38 5.86 1.31 -11.46
N VAL A 39 6.68 1.89 -12.33
CA VAL A 39 7.87 1.22 -12.86
C VAL A 39 8.82 0.84 -11.72
N GLY A 40 9.05 1.75 -10.76
CA GLY A 40 9.84 1.47 -9.56
C GLY A 40 9.29 0.31 -8.74
N MET A 41 7.96 0.29 -8.52
CA MET A 41 7.30 -0.82 -7.82
C MET A 41 7.51 -2.16 -8.55
N VAL A 42 7.18 -2.24 -9.86
CA VAL A 42 7.35 -3.47 -10.66
C VAL A 42 8.81 -3.91 -10.72
N THR A 43 9.74 -2.97 -10.76
CA THR A 43 11.18 -3.28 -10.73
C THR A 43 11.58 -3.87 -9.37
N GLY A 44 11.11 -3.28 -8.26
CA GLY A 44 11.40 -3.72 -6.89
C GLY A 44 10.79 -5.08 -6.54
N SER A 45 9.48 -5.24 -6.75
CA SER A 45 8.75 -6.47 -6.39
C SER A 45 8.79 -7.56 -7.46
N GLY A 46 9.17 -7.22 -8.70
CA GLY A 46 9.28 -8.15 -9.82
C GLY A 46 10.72 -8.42 -10.22
N LEU A 47 11.35 -7.50 -10.95
CA LEU A 47 12.69 -7.70 -11.56
C LEU A 47 13.75 -8.11 -10.53
N PHE A 48 13.85 -7.39 -9.41
CA PHE A 48 14.86 -7.70 -8.40
C PHE A 48 14.57 -9.00 -7.64
N VAL A 49 13.30 -9.35 -7.43
CA VAL A 49 12.92 -10.64 -6.82
C VAL A 49 13.25 -11.79 -7.76
N MET A 50 12.98 -11.64 -9.06
CA MET A 50 13.37 -12.62 -10.09
C MET A 50 14.89 -12.77 -10.19
N LEU A 51 15.64 -11.66 -10.10
CA LEU A 51 17.09 -11.69 -10.03
C LEU A 51 17.58 -12.47 -8.79
N ALA A 52 17.00 -12.21 -7.62
CA ALA A 52 17.32 -12.92 -6.39
C ALA A 52 17.09 -14.44 -6.56
N GLY A 53 15.93 -14.85 -7.09
CA GLY A 53 15.62 -16.26 -7.33
C GLY A 53 16.55 -16.93 -8.36
N PHE A 54 17.00 -16.20 -9.40
CA PHE A 54 18.01 -16.70 -10.33
C PHE A 54 19.37 -16.91 -9.65
N LEU A 55 19.81 -15.94 -8.83
CA LEU A 55 21.06 -16.03 -8.10
C LEU A 55 21.02 -17.10 -7.01
N GLU A 56 19.87 -17.33 -6.39
CA GLU A 56 19.64 -18.39 -5.40
C GLU A 56 19.87 -19.77 -6.04
N LYS A 57 19.31 -20.02 -7.23
CA LYS A 57 19.58 -21.24 -8.00
C LYS A 57 21.05 -21.39 -8.41
N LYS A 58 21.73 -20.28 -8.69
CA LYS A 58 23.13 -20.29 -9.15
C LYS A 58 24.12 -20.51 -8.01
N PHE A 59 23.89 -19.90 -6.85
CA PHE A 59 24.80 -19.95 -5.71
C PHE A 59 24.44 -21.06 -4.72
N GLY A 60 23.21 -21.55 -4.70
CA GLY A 60 22.72 -22.52 -3.72
C GLY A 60 22.60 -21.95 -2.30
N ASP A 61 22.77 -20.63 -2.13
CA ASP A 61 22.68 -19.93 -0.85
C ASP A 61 21.77 -18.69 -1.01
N PRO A 62 20.59 -18.70 -0.36
CA PRO A 62 19.66 -17.57 -0.40
C PRO A 62 20.28 -16.28 0.16
N ALA A 63 21.11 -16.36 1.20
CA ALA A 63 21.68 -15.16 1.83
C ALA A 63 22.66 -14.45 0.89
N ASN A 64 23.51 -15.21 0.21
CA ASN A 64 24.44 -14.68 -0.78
C ASN A 64 23.70 -14.12 -2.00
N ALA A 65 22.65 -14.80 -2.48
CA ALA A 65 21.81 -14.33 -3.58
C ALA A 65 21.13 -12.97 -3.30
N TRP A 66 20.54 -12.82 -2.11
CA TRP A 66 19.92 -11.56 -1.69
C TRP A 66 20.95 -10.45 -1.48
N SER A 67 22.14 -10.77 -0.99
CA SER A 67 23.23 -9.81 -0.82
C SER A 67 23.65 -9.20 -2.17
N TRP A 68 23.89 -10.03 -3.18
CA TRP A 68 24.23 -9.56 -4.54
C TRP A 68 23.09 -8.80 -5.22
N THR A 69 21.85 -9.21 -4.95
CA THR A 69 20.67 -8.47 -5.42
C THR A 69 20.64 -7.07 -4.81
N MET A 70 20.86 -6.92 -3.51
CA MET A 70 20.88 -5.63 -2.83
C MET A 70 22.06 -4.74 -3.28
N VAL A 71 23.23 -5.31 -3.56
CA VAL A 71 24.36 -4.58 -4.16
C VAL A 71 23.96 -4.02 -5.53
N SER A 72 23.26 -4.82 -6.34
CA SER A 72 22.76 -4.38 -7.66
C SER A 72 21.75 -3.23 -7.54
N VAL A 73 20.84 -3.31 -6.57
CA VAL A 73 19.89 -2.23 -6.24
C VAL A 73 20.64 -0.96 -5.81
N ALA A 74 21.63 -1.08 -4.93
CA ALA A 74 22.42 0.04 -4.44
C ALA A 74 23.16 0.75 -5.58
N PHE A 75 23.76 0.00 -6.50
CA PHE A 75 24.44 0.55 -7.67
C PHE A 75 23.47 1.31 -8.60
N LEU A 76 22.28 0.77 -8.85
CA LEU A 76 21.25 1.45 -9.62
C LEU A 76 20.83 2.76 -8.95
N MET A 77 20.57 2.75 -7.64
CA MET A 77 20.14 3.93 -6.89
C MET A 77 21.22 5.02 -6.84
N LEU A 78 22.49 4.65 -6.68
CA LEU A 78 23.61 5.59 -6.75
C LEU A 78 23.74 6.22 -8.14
N THR A 79 23.57 5.42 -9.19
CA THR A 79 23.61 5.89 -10.59
C THR A 79 22.48 6.90 -10.84
N LEU A 80 21.24 6.56 -10.44
CA LEU A 80 20.10 7.47 -10.56
C LEU A 80 20.29 8.76 -9.75
N THR A 81 20.83 8.66 -8.53
CA THR A 81 21.15 9.81 -7.70
C THR A 81 22.19 10.72 -8.37
N GLY A 82 23.26 10.15 -8.94
CA GLY A 82 24.26 10.90 -9.70
C GLY A 82 23.66 11.60 -10.92
N ILE A 83 22.80 10.92 -11.68
CA ILE A 83 22.10 11.53 -12.82
C ILE A 83 21.22 12.69 -12.37
N ASN A 84 20.45 12.50 -11.29
CA ASN A 84 19.58 13.54 -10.74
C ASN A 84 20.40 14.74 -10.24
N TYR A 85 21.49 14.49 -9.51
CA TYR A 85 22.37 15.56 -9.02
C TYR A 85 22.93 16.42 -10.16
N LEU A 86 23.29 15.80 -11.29
CA LEU A 86 23.85 16.51 -12.45
C LEU A 86 22.80 17.23 -13.30
N LYS A 87 21.57 16.70 -13.38
CA LYS A 87 20.53 17.20 -14.29
C LYS A 87 19.48 18.09 -13.62
N THR A 88 19.39 18.10 -12.29
CA THR A 88 18.37 18.87 -11.58
C THR A 88 18.65 20.37 -11.73
N PRO A 89 17.72 21.17 -12.28
CA PRO A 89 17.93 22.60 -12.43
C PRO A 89 17.94 23.29 -11.06
N ASN A 90 18.82 24.28 -10.90
CA ASN A 90 18.83 25.14 -9.72
C ASN A 90 17.63 26.11 -9.78
N VAL A 91 16.50 25.69 -9.20
CA VAL A 91 15.31 26.53 -9.09
C VAL A 91 15.39 27.30 -7.78
N LEU A 92 15.78 28.57 -7.85
CA LEU A 92 15.79 29.47 -6.70
C LEU A 92 14.37 29.93 -6.39
N GLU A 93 13.84 29.52 -5.24
CA GLU A 93 12.58 30.04 -4.73
C GLU A 93 12.74 31.54 -4.41
N LYS A 94 11.87 32.39 -4.99
CA LYS A 94 11.72 33.76 -4.51
C LYS A 94 11.17 33.66 -3.09
N ARG A 95 12.02 33.90 -2.08
CA ARG A 95 11.59 34.01 -0.69
C ARG A 95 10.66 35.21 -0.55
N GLU A 96 9.36 34.96 -0.64
CA GLU A 96 8.36 35.94 -0.24
C GLU A 96 8.52 36.21 1.27
N PRO A 97 8.36 37.47 1.72
CA PRO A 97 8.37 37.76 3.15
C PRO A 97 7.30 36.93 3.82
N LYS A 98 7.66 36.24 4.92
CA LYS A 98 6.77 35.37 5.68
C LYS A 98 5.52 36.15 6.13
N THR A 99 4.46 36.18 5.33
CA THR A 99 3.09 36.34 5.84
C THR A 99 2.92 35.32 6.95
N ALA A 100 2.29 35.70 8.06
CA ALA A 100 2.13 34.88 9.26
C ALA A 100 1.76 33.43 8.90
N GLN A 101 2.79 32.58 8.80
CA GLN A 101 2.58 31.17 8.50
C GLN A 101 1.87 30.60 9.72
N PRO A 102 0.78 29.85 9.54
CA PRO A 102 0.05 29.26 10.66
C PRO A 102 1.03 28.44 11.50
N SER A 103 0.93 28.54 12.82
CA SER A 103 1.80 27.77 13.69
C SER A 103 1.57 26.28 13.43
N PHE A 104 2.60 25.47 13.58
CA PHE A 104 2.45 24.00 13.54
C PHE A 104 1.31 23.54 14.47
N LYS A 105 1.15 24.17 15.62
CA LYS A 105 0.07 23.89 16.58
C LYS A 105 -1.32 24.15 15.98
N ASP A 106 -1.48 25.20 15.18
CA ASP A 106 -2.76 25.56 14.56
C ASP A 106 -3.12 24.54 13.46
N VAL A 107 -2.13 24.17 12.65
CA VAL A 107 -2.29 23.18 11.59
C VAL A 107 -2.59 21.79 12.17
N PHE A 108 -1.81 21.36 13.16
CA PHE A 108 -1.99 20.07 13.82
C PHE A 108 -3.30 20.04 14.62
N GLY A 109 -3.56 21.04 15.45
CA GLY A 109 -4.77 21.14 16.26
C GLY A 109 -6.05 21.11 15.42
N SER A 110 -6.08 21.84 14.30
CA SER A 110 -7.24 21.86 13.42
C SER A 110 -7.62 20.50 12.81
N PHE A 111 -6.66 19.57 12.65
CA PHE A 111 -6.96 18.21 12.21
C PHE A 111 -7.71 17.42 13.28
N PHE A 112 -7.25 17.52 14.54
CA PHE A 112 -7.85 16.83 15.67
C PHE A 112 -9.10 17.50 16.24
N SER A 113 -9.41 18.74 15.84
CA SER A 113 -10.67 19.40 16.19
C SER A 113 -11.85 19.04 15.29
N LYS A 114 -11.65 18.21 14.25
CA LYS A 114 -12.72 17.81 13.34
C LYS A 114 -13.80 16.98 14.04
N LYS A 115 -15.06 17.21 13.66
CA LYS A 115 -16.20 16.44 14.18
C LYS A 115 -16.04 14.96 13.84
N ASN A 116 -16.21 14.08 14.83
CA ASN A 116 -16.03 12.63 14.70
C ASN A 116 -14.60 12.21 14.28
N ILE A 117 -13.56 12.99 14.61
CA ILE A 117 -12.18 12.63 14.27
C ILE A 117 -11.78 11.26 14.80
N LEU A 118 -12.15 10.92 16.05
CA LEU A 118 -11.82 9.63 16.65
C LEU A 118 -12.39 8.48 15.84
N LEU A 119 -13.67 8.58 15.45
CA LEU A 119 -14.33 7.57 14.60
C LEU A 119 -13.67 7.46 13.22
N SER A 120 -13.26 8.60 12.65
CA SER A 120 -12.57 8.63 11.36
C SER A 120 -11.17 8.03 11.43
N LEU A 121 -10.43 8.28 12.52
CA LEU A 121 -9.12 7.67 12.75
C LEU A 121 -9.25 6.18 13.05
N SER A 122 -10.25 5.77 13.83
CA SER A 122 -10.58 4.35 14.01
C SER A 122 -10.86 3.67 12.68
N PHE A 123 -11.58 4.33 11.76
CA PHE A 123 -11.77 3.80 10.40
C PHE A 123 -10.44 3.65 9.67
N VAL A 124 -9.59 4.68 9.68
CA VAL A 124 -8.27 4.65 9.04
C VAL A 124 -7.39 3.51 9.58
N LEU A 125 -7.47 3.23 10.88
CA LEU A 125 -6.67 2.18 11.53
C LEU A 125 -7.26 0.77 11.38
N LEU A 126 -8.59 0.63 11.36
CA LEU A 126 -9.26 -0.67 11.43
C LEU A 126 -9.78 -1.19 10.08
N TYR A 127 -10.00 -0.32 9.08
CA TYR A 127 -10.55 -0.70 7.77
C TYR A 127 -9.78 -1.84 7.11
N ARG A 128 -8.46 -1.88 7.31
CA ARG A 128 -7.53 -2.86 6.73
C ARG A 128 -6.90 -3.79 7.77
N LEU A 129 -7.50 -3.93 8.95
CA LEU A 129 -6.86 -4.63 10.06
C LEU A 129 -6.51 -6.09 9.72
N GLY A 130 -7.44 -6.83 9.11
CA GLY A 130 -7.18 -8.21 8.66
C GLY A 130 -6.20 -8.26 7.49
N GLU A 131 -6.46 -7.47 6.44
CA GLU A 131 -5.63 -7.45 5.23
C GLU A 131 -4.17 -7.06 5.50
N SER A 132 -3.93 -6.07 6.37
CA SER A 132 -2.56 -5.64 6.71
C SER A 132 -1.74 -6.73 7.42
N GLN A 133 -2.38 -7.60 8.19
CA GLN A 133 -1.73 -8.78 8.78
C GLN A 133 -1.46 -9.85 7.71
N LEU A 134 -2.46 -10.10 6.85
CA LEU A 134 -2.35 -11.10 5.79
C LEU A 134 -1.20 -10.78 4.83
N VAL A 135 -1.10 -9.54 4.35
CA VAL A 135 -0.07 -9.15 3.37
C VAL A 135 1.35 -9.40 3.89
N LYS A 136 1.58 -9.29 5.20
CA LYS A 136 2.91 -9.56 5.78
C LYS A 136 3.24 -11.04 5.83
N MET A 137 2.26 -11.90 6.04
CA MET A 137 2.45 -13.35 6.19
C MET A 137 2.19 -14.14 4.91
N ALA A 138 1.58 -13.54 3.88
CA ALA A 138 1.26 -14.25 2.64
C ALA A 138 2.51 -14.71 1.86
N SER A 139 3.56 -13.88 1.80
CA SER A 139 4.81 -14.28 1.13
C SER A 139 5.56 -15.39 1.89
N PRO A 140 5.77 -15.30 3.22
CA PRO A 140 6.28 -16.43 4.00
C PRO A 140 5.44 -17.69 3.81
N PHE A 141 4.11 -17.61 3.93
CA PHE A 141 3.21 -18.76 3.76
C PHE A 141 3.38 -19.49 2.42
N PHE A 142 3.59 -18.74 1.33
CA PHE A 142 3.79 -19.36 0.03
C PHE A 142 5.17 -19.98 -0.14
N LEU A 143 6.21 -19.42 0.47
CA LEU A 143 7.59 -19.89 0.33
C LEU A 143 7.94 -21.02 1.29
N ASP A 144 7.40 -20.98 2.52
CA ASP A 144 7.72 -21.94 3.57
C ASP A 144 7.39 -23.38 3.15
N GLU A 145 8.15 -24.32 3.70
CA GLU A 145 7.98 -25.72 3.41
C GLU A 145 6.59 -26.23 3.83
N ARG A 146 6.11 -27.24 3.12
CA ARG A 146 4.82 -27.87 3.42
C ARG A 146 4.79 -28.48 4.81
N ALA A 147 5.93 -29.00 5.27
CA ALA A 147 6.09 -29.56 6.62
C ALA A 147 5.82 -28.52 7.72
N ASP A 148 6.12 -27.24 7.45
CA ASP A 148 5.90 -26.11 8.37
C ASP A 148 4.53 -25.45 8.16
N GLY A 149 3.67 -26.03 7.33
CA GLY A 149 2.33 -25.50 7.04
C GLY A 149 2.27 -24.51 5.87
N GLY A 150 3.38 -24.27 5.16
CA GLY A 150 3.44 -23.43 3.96
C GLY A 150 2.99 -24.16 2.68
N LEU A 151 3.14 -23.53 1.52
CA LEU A 151 2.82 -24.13 0.22
C LEU A 151 4.04 -24.66 -0.55
N GLY A 152 5.26 -24.28 -0.15
CA GLY A 152 6.51 -24.68 -0.79
C GLY A 152 6.65 -24.20 -2.25
N LEU A 153 6.10 -23.02 -2.57
CA LEU A 153 6.23 -22.43 -3.89
C LEU A 153 7.62 -21.85 -4.08
N SER A 154 8.11 -21.88 -5.33
CA SER A 154 9.37 -21.25 -5.66
C SER A 154 9.26 -19.72 -5.63
N THR A 155 10.38 -19.04 -5.35
CA THR A 155 10.50 -17.58 -5.43
C THR A 155 10.09 -17.02 -6.80
N THR A 156 10.29 -17.80 -7.87
CA THR A 156 9.86 -17.42 -9.23
C THR A 156 8.34 -17.46 -9.38
N GLU A 157 7.67 -18.47 -8.83
CA GLU A 157 6.20 -18.57 -8.87
C GLU A 157 5.55 -17.46 -8.05
N VAL A 158 6.04 -17.22 -6.83
CA VAL A 158 5.57 -16.11 -5.98
C VAL A 158 5.79 -14.75 -6.67
N GLY A 159 6.96 -14.56 -7.29
CA GLY A 159 7.27 -13.37 -8.07
C GLY A 159 6.34 -13.16 -9.27
N PHE A 160 5.96 -14.24 -9.98
CA PHE A 160 4.98 -14.15 -11.06
C PHE A 160 3.57 -13.84 -10.55
N ILE A 161 3.14 -14.53 -9.49
CA ILE A 161 1.80 -14.36 -8.90
C ILE A 161 1.60 -12.94 -8.38
N TYR A 162 2.51 -12.41 -7.54
CA TYR A 162 2.35 -11.05 -7.01
C TYR A 162 2.84 -9.96 -7.96
N GLY A 163 3.97 -10.19 -8.64
CA GLY A 163 4.60 -9.17 -9.48
C GLY A 163 3.92 -8.94 -10.83
N THR A 164 3.19 -9.94 -11.34
CA THR A 164 2.49 -9.84 -12.63
C THR A 164 0.98 -9.94 -12.44
N LEU A 165 0.46 -11.10 -12.03
CA LEU A 165 -0.99 -11.33 -11.94
C LEU A 165 -1.63 -10.41 -10.91
N GLY A 166 -1.02 -10.29 -9.73
CA GLY A 166 -1.47 -9.44 -8.65
C GLY A 166 -1.51 -7.97 -9.04
N VAL A 167 -0.45 -7.46 -9.67
CA VAL A 167 -0.40 -6.07 -10.17
C VAL A 167 -1.52 -5.82 -11.18
N ILE A 168 -1.74 -6.72 -12.16
CA ILE A 168 -2.81 -6.56 -13.14
C ILE A 168 -4.18 -6.51 -12.46
N ALA A 169 -4.45 -7.45 -11.54
CA ALA A 169 -5.69 -7.50 -10.77
C ALA A 169 -5.92 -6.23 -9.93
N LEU A 170 -4.88 -5.77 -9.22
CA LEU A 170 -4.90 -4.55 -8.43
C LEU A 170 -5.29 -3.32 -9.26
N LEU A 171 -4.67 -3.18 -10.44
CA LEU A 171 -4.95 -2.07 -11.35
C LEU A 171 -6.40 -2.10 -11.84
N MET A 172 -6.88 -3.27 -12.27
CA MET A 172 -8.27 -3.43 -12.71
C MET A 172 -9.24 -3.07 -11.59
N GLY A 173 -9.01 -3.59 -10.38
CA GLY A 173 -9.84 -3.32 -9.21
C GLY A 173 -9.88 -1.83 -8.87
N GLY A 174 -8.71 -1.18 -8.84
CA GLY A 174 -8.60 0.25 -8.54
C GLY A 174 -9.28 1.15 -9.58
N ILE A 175 -9.15 0.83 -10.87
CA ILE A 175 -9.82 1.56 -11.95
C ILE A 175 -11.34 1.41 -11.83
N VAL A 176 -11.83 0.18 -11.68
CA VAL A 176 -13.26 -0.10 -11.51
C VAL A 176 -13.81 0.61 -10.27
N GLY A 177 -13.08 0.57 -9.15
CA GLY A 177 -13.46 1.22 -7.90
C GLY A 177 -13.56 2.75 -8.05
N GLY A 178 -12.56 3.36 -8.69
CA GLY A 178 -12.57 4.80 -8.96
C GLY A 178 -13.74 5.23 -9.85
N ILE A 179 -14.02 4.48 -10.93
CA ILE A 179 -15.15 4.76 -11.83
C ILE A 179 -16.49 4.65 -11.08
N LEU A 180 -16.68 3.59 -10.30
CA LEU A 180 -17.94 3.33 -9.60
C LEU A 180 -18.21 4.35 -8.49
N ILE A 181 -17.19 4.74 -7.71
CA ILE A 181 -17.33 5.83 -6.73
C ILE A 181 -17.61 7.15 -7.44
N SER A 182 -16.92 7.44 -8.55
CA SER A 182 -17.16 8.68 -9.30
C SER A 182 -18.58 8.76 -9.85
N ARG A 183 -19.20 7.63 -10.20
CA ARG A 183 -20.56 7.59 -10.76
C ARG A 183 -21.64 7.63 -9.67
N ASP A 184 -21.50 6.81 -8.63
CA ASP A 184 -22.59 6.59 -7.67
C ASP A 184 -22.31 7.14 -6.26
N GLY A 185 -21.10 7.64 -5.99
CA GLY A 185 -20.67 8.15 -4.68
C GLY A 185 -20.11 7.08 -3.74
N LEU A 186 -19.36 7.51 -2.71
CA LEU A 186 -18.72 6.63 -1.73
C LEU A 186 -19.74 5.86 -0.89
N GLY A 187 -20.87 6.46 -0.54
CA GLY A 187 -21.87 5.87 0.36
C GLY A 187 -22.45 4.55 -0.15
N LYS A 188 -22.71 4.47 -1.47
CA LYS A 188 -23.22 3.24 -2.10
C LYS A 188 -22.18 2.13 -2.13
N TRP A 189 -20.91 2.49 -2.33
CA TRP A 189 -19.84 1.52 -2.61
C TRP A 189 -19.02 1.12 -1.39
N MET A 190 -19.06 1.85 -0.28
CA MET A 190 -18.28 1.57 0.93
C MET A 190 -18.42 0.11 1.40
N MET A 191 -19.65 -0.36 1.66
CA MET A 191 -19.85 -1.73 2.16
C MET A 191 -19.43 -2.82 1.15
N PRO A 192 -19.84 -2.77 -0.14
CA PRO A 192 -19.33 -3.71 -1.15
C PRO A 192 -17.79 -3.74 -1.24
N MET A 193 -17.15 -2.58 -1.10
CA MET A 193 -15.69 -2.44 -1.12
C MET A 193 -15.01 -3.05 0.12
N VAL A 194 -15.64 -2.94 1.30
CA VAL A 194 -15.18 -3.62 2.52
C VAL A 194 -15.33 -5.14 2.40
N PHE A 195 -16.39 -5.62 1.75
CA PHE A 195 -16.52 -7.05 1.45
C PHE A 195 -15.42 -7.50 0.48
N ALA A 196 -15.16 -6.74 -0.58
CA ALA A 196 -14.17 -7.10 -1.58
C ALA A 196 -12.75 -7.19 -1.02
N ILE A 197 -12.37 -6.31 -0.08
CA ILE A 197 -11.02 -6.34 0.53
C ILE A 197 -10.86 -7.49 1.55
N ASN A 198 -11.93 -7.96 2.18
CA ASN A 198 -11.86 -8.92 3.29
C ASN A 198 -12.31 -10.34 2.94
N ALA A 199 -13.28 -10.52 2.03
CA ALA A 199 -13.76 -11.84 1.63
C ALA A 199 -12.66 -12.75 1.05
N PRO A 200 -11.67 -12.25 0.27
CA PRO A 200 -10.58 -13.09 -0.24
C PRO A 200 -9.72 -13.71 0.85
N ASN A 201 -9.71 -13.17 2.08
CA ASN A 201 -8.96 -13.73 3.21
C ASN A 201 -9.41 -15.16 3.55
N ILE A 202 -10.68 -15.50 3.28
CA ILE A 202 -11.21 -16.86 3.45
C ILE A 202 -10.50 -17.84 2.48
N GLY A 203 -10.10 -17.38 1.30
CA GLY A 203 -9.31 -18.17 0.37
C GLY A 203 -8.00 -18.67 0.97
N TYR A 204 -7.34 -17.85 1.80
CA TYR A 204 -6.10 -18.23 2.47
C TYR A 204 -6.33 -19.26 3.59
N VAL A 205 -7.49 -19.23 4.25
CA VAL A 205 -7.90 -20.31 5.17
C VAL A 205 -7.94 -21.64 4.41
N PHE A 206 -8.62 -21.67 3.26
CA PHE A 206 -8.67 -22.88 2.43
C PHE A 206 -7.30 -23.31 1.90
N LEU A 207 -6.45 -22.38 1.46
CA LEU A 207 -5.09 -22.70 1.03
C LEU A 207 -4.29 -23.33 2.17
N SER A 208 -4.40 -22.81 3.39
CA SER A 208 -3.66 -23.32 4.54
C SER A 208 -4.13 -24.69 5.03
N TRP A 209 -5.41 -25.02 4.86
CA TRP A 209 -5.94 -26.33 5.23
C TRP A 209 -5.73 -27.40 4.17
N LEU A 210 -5.88 -27.03 2.90
CA LEU A 210 -5.81 -27.98 1.79
C LEU A 210 -4.38 -28.20 1.28
N GLN A 211 -3.50 -27.21 1.48
CA GLN A 211 -2.13 -27.18 0.95
C GLN A 211 -2.05 -27.75 -0.48
N PRO A 212 -2.79 -27.18 -1.45
CA PRO A 212 -2.86 -27.72 -2.81
C PRO A 212 -1.47 -27.79 -3.44
N GLU A 213 -1.14 -28.87 -4.15
CA GLU A 213 0.11 -28.97 -4.94
C GLU A 213 0.12 -28.03 -6.16
N ASN A 214 -1.07 -27.64 -6.61
CA ASN A 214 -1.23 -26.85 -7.82
C ASN A 214 -1.15 -25.34 -7.55
N VAL A 215 -0.18 -24.68 -8.20
CA VAL A 215 0.04 -23.23 -8.13
C VAL A 215 -1.17 -22.40 -8.58
N TYR A 216 -2.01 -22.94 -9.47
CA TYR A 216 -3.14 -22.20 -10.04
C TYR A 216 -4.19 -21.84 -8.98
N PHE A 217 -4.37 -22.67 -7.94
CA PHE A 217 -5.32 -22.35 -6.89
C PHE A 217 -4.81 -21.15 -6.06
N ALA A 218 -3.54 -21.17 -5.65
CA ALA A 218 -2.91 -20.03 -4.98
C ALA A 218 -2.95 -18.76 -5.85
N ALA A 219 -2.60 -18.88 -7.13
CA ALA A 219 -2.66 -17.76 -8.09
C ALA A 219 -4.07 -17.16 -8.22
N SER A 220 -5.12 -18.01 -8.23
CA SER A 220 -6.51 -17.54 -8.30
C SER A 220 -6.94 -16.79 -7.05
N VAL A 221 -6.55 -17.26 -5.86
CA VAL A 221 -6.83 -16.59 -4.58
C VAL A 221 -6.14 -15.23 -4.54
N VAL A 222 -4.86 -15.16 -4.92
CA VAL A 222 -4.11 -13.89 -4.98
C VAL A 222 -4.72 -12.95 -6.01
N PHE A 223 -5.14 -13.45 -7.18
CA PHE A 223 -5.78 -12.61 -8.19
C PHE A 223 -7.07 -11.97 -7.65
N ILE A 224 -7.94 -12.75 -7.00
CA ILE A 224 -9.19 -12.26 -6.39
C ILE A 224 -8.88 -11.30 -5.24
N GLU A 225 -7.87 -11.62 -4.42
CA GLU A 225 -7.41 -10.77 -3.31
C GLU A 225 -6.92 -9.42 -3.81
N GLN A 226 -6.01 -9.38 -4.78
CA GLN A 226 -5.48 -8.13 -5.33
C GLN A 226 -6.54 -7.32 -6.08
N LEU A 227 -7.46 -7.98 -6.79
CA LEU A 227 -8.61 -7.31 -7.41
C LEU A 227 -9.50 -6.64 -6.36
N GLY A 228 -9.88 -7.39 -5.33
CA GLY A 228 -10.69 -6.91 -4.21
C GLY A 228 -9.99 -5.82 -3.40
N TYR A 229 -8.68 -5.95 -3.22
CA TYR A 229 -7.83 -4.95 -2.57
C TYR A 229 -7.78 -3.66 -3.38
N GLY A 230 -7.52 -3.71 -4.69
CA GLY A 230 -7.54 -2.53 -5.55
C GLY A 230 -8.89 -1.82 -5.53
N PHE A 231 -9.97 -2.60 -5.63
CA PHE A 231 -11.35 -2.08 -5.57
C PHE A 231 -11.67 -1.45 -4.22
N GLY A 232 -11.37 -2.14 -3.12
CA GLY A 232 -11.64 -1.69 -1.76
C GLY A 232 -10.76 -0.52 -1.32
N PHE A 233 -9.53 -0.45 -1.80
CA PHE A 233 -8.60 0.63 -1.50
C PHE A 233 -9.05 1.97 -2.12
N ALA A 234 -9.84 1.95 -3.20
CA ALA A 234 -10.42 3.16 -3.78
C ALA A 234 -11.33 3.90 -2.78
N ALA A 235 -12.22 3.17 -2.07
CA ALA A 235 -13.06 3.77 -1.02
C ALA A 235 -12.23 4.37 0.10
N PHE A 236 -11.19 3.64 0.51
CA PHE A 236 -10.28 4.09 1.57
C PHE A 236 -9.57 5.40 1.20
N MET A 237 -9.05 5.49 -0.03
CA MET A 237 -8.41 6.70 -0.54
C MET A 237 -9.37 7.90 -0.62
N VAL A 238 -10.60 7.67 -1.09
CA VAL A 238 -11.63 8.72 -1.15
C VAL A 238 -12.02 9.18 0.26
N PHE A 239 -12.11 8.26 1.23
CA PHE A 239 -12.33 8.60 2.62
C PHE A 239 -11.16 9.40 3.21
N LEU A 240 -9.90 9.08 2.89
CA LEU A 240 -8.74 9.87 3.31
C LEU A 240 -8.78 11.29 2.72
N ILE A 241 -9.20 11.45 1.47
CA ILE A 241 -9.40 12.77 0.85
C ILE A 241 -10.47 13.56 1.60
N PHE A 242 -11.58 12.92 1.99
CA PHE A 242 -12.60 13.53 2.84
C PHE A 242 -12.03 13.94 4.21
N LEU A 243 -11.32 13.04 4.88
CA LEU A 243 -10.71 13.30 6.18
C LEU A 243 -9.70 14.46 6.13
N ALA A 244 -8.99 14.59 5.01
CA ALA A 244 -8.04 15.66 4.76
C ALA A 244 -8.68 17.01 4.42
N ASP A 245 -9.97 17.05 4.08
CA ASP A 245 -10.61 18.27 3.60
C ASP A 245 -10.73 19.34 4.69
N GLY A 246 -10.32 20.57 4.39
CA GLY A 246 -10.26 21.67 5.36
C GLY A 246 -9.25 22.75 4.98
N ILE A 247 -9.00 23.69 5.91
CA ILE A 247 -8.17 24.89 5.68
C ILE A 247 -6.71 24.51 5.33
N TYR A 248 -6.16 23.46 5.95
CA TYR A 248 -4.79 23.00 5.74
C TYR A 248 -4.73 21.63 5.04
N LYS A 249 -5.42 21.51 3.91
CA LYS A 249 -5.65 20.24 3.19
C LYS A 249 -4.40 19.38 3.00
N THR A 250 -3.28 19.96 2.55
CA THR A 250 -2.03 19.22 2.32
C THR A 250 -1.46 18.63 3.61
N ALA A 251 -1.45 19.40 4.69
CA ALA A 251 -0.95 18.94 5.98
C ALA A 251 -1.89 17.91 6.62
N HIS A 252 -3.22 18.10 6.50
CA HIS A 252 -4.21 17.13 6.95
C HIS A 252 -4.11 15.82 6.17
N TYR A 253 -3.85 15.88 4.87
CA TYR A 253 -3.61 14.68 4.06
C TYR A 253 -2.35 13.94 4.51
N ALA A 254 -1.25 14.64 4.79
CA ALA A 254 -0.03 14.03 5.33
C ALA A 254 -0.25 13.37 6.71
N LEU A 255 -1.05 13.98 7.59
CA LEU A 255 -1.43 13.36 8.86
C LEU A 255 -2.27 12.10 8.65
N ALA A 256 -3.28 12.18 7.78
CA ALA A 256 -4.16 11.06 7.48
C ALA A 256 -3.40 9.87 6.86
N THR A 257 -2.45 10.12 5.96
CA THR A 257 -1.59 9.07 5.38
C THR A 257 -0.60 8.51 6.40
N GLY A 258 -0.13 9.32 7.35
CA GLY A 258 0.65 8.85 8.50
C GLY A 258 -0.12 7.84 9.36
N PHE A 259 -1.39 8.13 9.67
CA PHE A 259 -2.27 7.18 10.37
C PHE A 259 -2.57 5.94 9.54
N MET A 260 -2.76 6.07 8.21
CA MET A 260 -2.87 4.91 7.33
C MET A 260 -1.65 4.00 7.42
N ALA A 261 -0.45 4.57 7.36
CA ALA A 261 0.79 3.80 7.46
C ALA A 261 0.90 3.07 8.80
N MET A 262 0.52 3.74 9.90
CA MET A 262 0.42 3.11 11.22
C MET A 262 -0.59 1.95 11.25
N GLY A 263 -1.76 2.13 10.64
CA GLY A 263 -2.80 1.11 10.52
C GLY A 263 -2.37 -0.13 9.74
N MET A 264 -1.33 -0.04 8.91
CA MET A 264 -0.71 -1.19 8.25
C MET A 264 0.48 -1.75 9.04
N MET A 265 1.32 -0.88 9.59
CA MET A 265 2.58 -1.28 10.23
C MET A 265 2.35 -2.02 11.55
N VAL A 266 1.45 -1.51 12.41
CA VAL A 266 1.23 -2.11 13.74
C VAL A 266 0.65 -3.52 13.63
N PRO A 267 -0.42 -3.78 12.84
CA PRO A 267 -0.91 -5.14 12.68
C PRO A 267 0.13 -6.04 12.00
N GLY A 268 0.91 -5.52 11.06
CA GLY A 268 1.98 -6.26 10.41
C GLY A 268 3.13 -6.68 11.33
N ILE A 269 3.39 -5.96 12.42
CA ILE A 269 4.35 -6.39 13.45
C ILE A 269 3.75 -7.54 14.27
N ILE A 270 2.46 -7.44 14.59
CA ILE A 270 1.75 -8.44 15.40
C ILE A 270 1.55 -9.75 14.61
N SER A 271 1.43 -9.67 13.28
CA SER A 271 1.09 -10.84 12.45
C SER A 271 2.12 -11.97 12.53
N GLY A 272 3.42 -11.66 12.64
CA GLY A 272 4.47 -12.67 12.80
C GLY A 272 4.31 -13.45 14.11
N TYR A 273 4.19 -12.75 15.23
CA TYR A 273 3.95 -13.37 16.54
C TYR A 273 2.65 -14.20 16.57
N MET A 274 1.60 -13.72 15.92
CA MET A 274 0.34 -14.45 15.82
C MET A 274 0.48 -15.71 14.97
N GLN A 275 1.26 -15.66 13.88
CA GLN A 275 1.54 -16.82 13.04
C GLN A 275 2.39 -17.86 13.77
N GLU A 276 3.43 -17.44 14.49
CA GLU A 276 4.24 -18.35 15.32
C GLU A 276 3.40 -19.04 16.40
N TRP A 277 2.46 -18.32 17.01
CA TRP A 277 1.62 -18.86 18.09
C TRP A 277 0.51 -19.79 17.60
N LEU A 278 -0.12 -19.47 16.46
CA LEU A 278 -1.32 -20.18 15.97
C LEU A 278 -1.04 -21.16 14.82
N GLY A 279 0.16 -21.11 14.23
CA GLY A 279 0.46 -21.71 12.93
C GLY A 279 -0.32 -21.06 11.78
N TYR A 280 0.00 -21.44 10.54
CA TYR A 280 -0.67 -20.86 9.36
C TYR A 280 -2.19 -21.04 9.35
N PRO A 281 -2.76 -22.26 9.59
CA PRO A 281 -4.20 -22.46 9.68
C PRO A 281 -4.91 -21.55 10.69
N GLY A 282 -4.39 -21.49 11.92
CA GLY A 282 -4.99 -20.67 12.97
C GLY A 282 -4.83 -19.18 12.70
N PHE A 283 -3.68 -18.77 12.13
CA PHE A 283 -3.41 -17.39 11.75
C PHE A 283 -4.40 -16.87 10.69
N PHE A 284 -4.69 -17.63 9.64
CA PHE A 284 -5.63 -17.15 8.62
C PHE A 284 -7.07 -17.09 9.13
N VAL A 285 -7.48 -17.98 10.04
CA VAL A 285 -8.76 -17.85 10.75
C VAL A 285 -8.77 -16.58 11.60
N TRP A 286 -7.68 -16.30 12.32
CA TRP A 286 -7.51 -15.07 13.08
C TRP A 286 -7.63 -13.82 12.19
N VAL A 287 -7.01 -13.82 11.00
CA VAL A 287 -7.14 -12.74 10.02
C VAL A 287 -8.59 -12.50 9.63
N VAL A 288 -9.38 -13.57 9.40
CA VAL A 288 -10.81 -13.44 9.08
C VAL A 288 -11.57 -12.79 10.24
N ILE A 289 -11.30 -13.21 11.49
CA ILE A 289 -11.89 -12.61 12.68
C ILE A 289 -11.49 -11.14 12.83
N ALA A 290 -10.22 -10.82 12.55
CA ALA A 290 -9.69 -9.45 12.60
C ALA A 290 -10.28 -8.51 11.54
N THR A 291 -11.06 -9.01 10.59
CA THR A 291 -11.81 -8.17 9.63
C THR A 291 -13.07 -7.56 10.26
N ILE A 292 -13.63 -8.17 11.31
CA ILE A 292 -14.91 -7.77 11.93
C ILE A 292 -14.90 -6.30 12.38
N PRO A 293 -13.86 -5.79 13.09
CA PRO A 293 -13.78 -4.38 13.44
C PRO A 293 -13.79 -3.45 12.21
N GLY A 294 -13.19 -3.88 11.10
CA GLY A 294 -13.17 -3.17 9.82
C GLY A 294 -14.57 -3.01 9.22
N PHE A 295 -15.39 -4.07 9.24
CA PHE A 295 -16.80 -3.98 8.83
C PHE A 295 -17.63 -3.08 9.74
N PHE A 296 -17.47 -3.24 11.05
CA PHE A 296 -18.21 -2.44 12.03
C PHE A 296 -17.89 -0.95 11.89
N ILE A 297 -16.61 -0.59 11.74
CA ILE A 297 -16.22 0.80 11.61
C ILE A 297 -16.65 1.39 10.26
N ALA A 298 -16.59 0.62 9.17
CA ALA A 298 -17.03 1.08 7.85
C ALA A 298 -18.54 1.35 7.80
N TYR A 299 -19.33 0.59 8.56
CA TYR A 299 -20.77 0.83 8.70
C TYR A 299 -21.10 2.06 9.56
N THR A 300 -20.30 2.32 10.60
CA THR A 300 -20.58 3.39 11.58
C THR A 300 -19.95 4.73 11.25
N VAL A 301 -18.87 4.75 10.48
CA VAL A 301 -18.14 5.97 10.13
C VAL A 301 -19.02 6.95 9.35
N LYS A 302 -18.87 8.24 9.65
CA LYS A 302 -19.72 9.31 9.11
C LYS A 302 -19.00 10.10 8.02
N TYR A 303 -19.59 10.15 6.84
CA TYR A 303 -19.13 10.92 5.68
C TYR A 303 -20.33 11.25 4.78
N PRO A 304 -20.23 12.25 3.88
CA PRO A 304 -21.30 12.54 2.92
C PRO A 304 -21.47 11.39 1.92
N LEU A 305 -22.70 10.89 1.72
CA LEU A 305 -22.94 9.71 0.88
C LEU A 305 -22.55 9.93 -0.59
N ASP A 306 -22.78 11.14 -1.12
CA ASP A 306 -22.39 11.53 -2.47
C ASP A 306 -20.92 11.95 -2.59
N PHE A 307 -20.11 11.84 -1.53
CA PHE A 307 -18.71 12.24 -1.59
C PHE A 307 -17.96 11.43 -2.66
N GLY A 308 -17.18 12.12 -3.49
CA GLY A 308 -16.46 11.52 -4.61
C GLY A 308 -17.26 11.36 -5.91
N LYS A 309 -18.59 11.59 -5.88
CA LYS A 309 -19.45 11.57 -7.07
C LYS A 309 -19.21 12.80 -7.96
N LYS A 310 -19.26 12.61 -9.29
CA LYS A 310 -19.11 13.66 -10.31
C LYS A 310 -20.26 13.64 -11.30
#